data_AF-A0ABD5S4D4-F1
#
_entry.id   AF-A0ABD5S4D4-F1
#
_cell.length_a   1.000
_cell.length_b   1.000
_cell.length_c   1.000
_cell.angle_alpha   90.00
_cell.angle_beta   90.00
_cell.angle_gamma   90.00
#
_symmetry.space_group_name_H-M   'P 1'
#
loop_
_entity.id
_entity.type
_entity.pdbx_description
1 polymer ?
#
loop_
_entity_poly.entity_id
_entity_poly.type
_entity_poly.pdbx_seq_one_letter_code
_entity_poly.pdbx_strand_id
1 'polypeptide(L)' 'RAFVVARALRHHDVWVTNSECPEVVESCLLRAAPTVEDALEPGSDVLVVPDALNTLLVAGRTDRTDRN' A
#
# COMPACT_ATOMS: atom_id res chain seq x y z
N ARG A 1 -8.43 -3.00 -12.40
CA ARG A 1 -7.65 -2.65 -11.18
C ARG A 1 -8.24 -1.44 -10.43
N ALA A 2 -8.83 -0.44 -11.12
CA ALA A 2 -9.45 0.72 -10.47
C ALA A 2 -10.44 0.38 -9.34
N PHE A 3 -11.29 -0.63 -9.52
CA PHE A 3 -12.22 -1.07 -8.47
C PHE A 3 -11.54 -1.62 -7.20
N VAL A 4 -10.38 -2.27 -7.35
CA VAL A 4 -9.60 -2.78 -6.21
C VAL A 4 -9.03 -1.63 -5.41
N VAL A 5 -8.48 -0.61 -6.09
CA VAL A 5 -8.00 0.62 -5.45
C VAL A 5 -9.14 1.35 -4.75
N ALA A 6 -10.30 1.51 -5.41
CA ALA A 6 -11.46 2.15 -4.80
C ALA A 6 -11.97 1.42 -3.55
N ARG A 7 -11.86 0.09 -3.49
CA ARG A 7 -12.16 -0.69 -2.27
C ARG A 7 -11.09 -0.48 -1.19
N ALA A 8 -9.82 -0.45 -1.57
CA ALA A 8 -8.70 -0.20 -0.65
C ALA A 8 -8.84 1.16 0.03
N LEU A 9 -9.21 2.20 -0.72
CA LEU A 9 -9.42 3.56 -0.20
C LEU A 9 -10.50 3.67 0.88
N ARG A 10 -11.40 2.68 1.00
CA ARG A 10 -12.40 2.68 2.09
C ARG A 10 -11.80 2.30 3.44
N HIS A 11 -10.65 1.64 3.44
CA HIS A 11 -10.07 1.03 4.64
C HIS A 11 -8.63 1.49 4.90
N HIS A 12 -7.97 2.04 3.89
CA HIS A 12 -6.56 2.41 3.93
C HIS A 12 -6.32 3.72 3.19
N ASP A 13 -5.43 4.55 3.73
CA ASP A 13 -4.84 5.66 2.99
C ASP A 13 -3.89 5.10 1.92
N VAL A 14 -3.92 5.67 0.72
CA VAL A 14 -3.02 5.30 -0.37
C VAL A 14 -2.18 6.51 -0.73
N TRP A 15 -0.86 6.33 -0.67
CA TRP A 15 0.12 7.33 -1.03
C TRP A 15 0.79 6.98 -2.37
N VAL A 16 1.07 8.00 -3.17
CA VAL A 16 1.85 7.91 -4.40
C VAL A 16 3.04 8.85 -4.28
N THR A 17 4.25 8.30 -4.40
CA THR A 17 5.50 9.05 -4.27
C THR A 17 6.13 9.28 -5.63
N ASN A 18 7.01 10.30 -5.75
CA ASN A 18 7.72 10.61 -6.99
C ASN A 18 6.81 10.83 -8.22
N SER A 19 5.58 11.30 -8.03
CA SER A 19 4.67 11.60 -9.14
C SER A 19 5.09 12.88 -9.87
N GLU A 20 5.07 12.86 -11.20
CA GLU A 20 5.23 14.08 -12.02
C GLU A 20 3.95 14.93 -12.07
N CYS A 21 2.82 14.38 -11.62
CA CYS A 21 1.50 15.02 -11.61
C CYS A 21 0.81 14.85 -10.24
N PRO A 22 1.34 15.45 -9.15
CA PRO A 22 0.80 15.28 -7.81
C PRO A 22 -0.66 15.76 -7.68
N GLU A 23 -1.07 16.77 -8.45
CA GLU A 23 -2.44 17.28 -8.46
C GLU A 23 -3.46 16.25 -8.96
N VAL A 24 -3.07 15.39 -9.91
CA VAL A 24 -3.93 14.31 -10.39
C VAL A 24 -4.10 13.25 -9.31
N VAL A 25 -3.03 12.92 -8.58
CA VAL A 25 -3.06 11.97 -7.45
C VAL A 25 -4.06 12.44 -6.39
N GLU A 26 -3.96 13.69 -5.97
CA GLU A 26 -4.85 14.30 -4.98
C GLU A 26 -6.31 14.35 -5.47
N SER A 27 -6.54 14.67 -6.75
CA SER A 27 -7.89 14.66 -7.34
C SER A 27 -8.55 13.27 -7.32
N CYS A 28 -7.74 12.21 -7.26
CA CYS A 28 -8.17 10.82 -7.17
C CYS A 28 -8.41 10.33 -5.73
N LEU A 29 -8.43 11.24 -4.74
CA LEU A 29 -8.56 10.93 -3.31
C LEU A 29 -7.39 10.08 -2.76
N LEU A 30 -6.24 10.14 -3.41
CA LEU A 30 -4.97 9.59 -2.94
C LEU A 30 -4.12 10.71 -2.36
N ARG A 31 -3.02 10.39 -1.68
CA ARG A 31 -2.07 11.39 -1.17
C ARG A 31 -0.79 11.39 -2.00
N ALA A 32 -0.32 12.56 -2.41
CA ALA A 32 0.97 12.73 -3.06
C ALA A 32 2.05 13.05 -2.01
N ALA A 33 3.21 12.40 -2.15
CA ALA A 33 4.40 12.75 -1.38
C ALA A 33 5.63 12.84 -2.30
N PRO A 34 6.65 13.67 -1.97
CA PRO A 34 7.85 13.75 -2.78
C PRO A 34 8.64 12.43 -2.76
N THR A 35 8.88 11.86 -1.58
CA THR A 35 9.69 10.64 -1.40
C THR A 35 8.94 9.55 -0.63
N VAL A 36 9.54 8.35 -0.55
CA VAL A 36 8.98 7.24 0.25
C VAL A 36 9.06 7.55 1.73
N GLU A 37 10.14 8.18 2.16
CA GLU A 37 10.39 8.61 3.52
C GLU A 37 9.35 9.62 4.00
N ASP A 38 8.92 10.54 3.13
CA ASP A 38 7.86 11.52 3.43
C ASP A 38 6.47 10.88 3.59
N ALA A 39 6.26 9.69 3.04
CA ALA A 39 4.99 8.97 3.08
C ALA A 39 4.88 7.99 4.26
N LEU A 40 5.94 7.81 5.04
CA LEU A 40 6.02 6.80 6.09
C LEU A 40 6.26 7.44 7.47
N GLU A 41 5.60 6.91 8.49
CA GLU A 41 5.90 7.25 9.87
C GLU A 41 7.21 6.55 10.31
N PRO A 42 8.14 7.28 10.96
CA PRO A 42 9.38 6.66 11.46
C PRO A 42 9.10 5.49 12.41
N GLY A 43 9.78 4.36 12.17
CA GLY A 43 9.63 3.14 12.97
C GLY A 43 8.48 2.22 12.55
N SER A 44 7.79 2.52 11.43
CA SER A 44 6.79 1.63 10.84
C SER A 44 7.36 0.24 10.53
N ASP A 45 6.56 -0.80 10.74
CA ASP A 45 6.85 -2.15 10.25
C ASP A 45 6.42 -2.26 8.78
N VAL A 46 7.40 -2.37 7.88
CA VAL A 46 7.19 -2.19 6.45
C VAL A 46 7.41 -3.49 5.69
N LEU A 47 6.39 -3.90 4.93
CA LEU A 47 6.52 -4.92 3.89
C LEU A 47 6.83 -4.25 2.54
N VAL A 48 8.02 -4.48 2.03
CA VAL A 48 8.43 -4.00 0.69
C VAL A 48 8.09 -5.05 -0.37
N VAL A 49 7.30 -4.68 -1.37
CA VAL A 49 6.99 -5.51 -2.54
C VAL A 49 7.44 -4.77 -3.81
N PRO A 50 8.66 -5.02 -4.32
CA PRO A 50 9.22 -4.24 -5.43
C PRO A 50 8.45 -4.39 -6.75
N ASP A 51 7.86 -5.57 -7.01
CA ASP A 51 7.05 -5.84 -8.20
C ASP A 51 5.65 -6.33 -7.80
N ALA A 52 4.83 -5.39 -7.32
CA ALA A 52 3.49 -5.70 -6.85
C ALA A 52 2.56 -6.25 -7.93
N LEU A 53 2.81 -5.94 -9.21
CA LEU A 53 1.94 -6.38 -10.30
C LEU A 53 2.09 -7.87 -10.63
N ASN A 54 3.29 -8.42 -10.42
CA ASN A 54 3.59 -9.82 -10.66
C ASN A 54 3.69 -10.65 -9.37
N THR A 55 3.39 -10.05 -8.21
CA THR A 55 3.40 -10.72 -6.91
C THR A 55 2.00 -11.16 -6.50
N LEU A 56 1.83 -12.44 -6.18
CA LEU A 56 0.62 -12.95 -5.53
C LEU A 56 0.86 -13.01 -4.01
N LEU A 57 0.23 -12.09 -3.27
CA LEU A 57 0.27 -12.11 -1.82
C LEU A 57 -0.65 -13.22 -1.27
N VAL A 58 -0.10 -14.11 -0.47
CA VAL A 58 -0.84 -15.18 0.21
C VAL A 58 -0.91 -14.92 1.70
N ALA A 59 -1.99 -15.34 2.35
CA ALA A 59 -2.08 -15.28 3.81
C ALA A 59 -0.97 -16.15 4.40
N GLY A 60 -0.16 -15.58 5.29
CA GLY A 60 0.84 -16.32 6.04
C GLY A 60 0.17 -17.47 6.77
N ARG A 61 0.77 -18.66 6.72
CA ARG A 61 0.26 -19.83 7.43
C ARG A 61 0.25 -19.50 8.92
N THR A 62 -0.92 -19.22 9.48
CA THR A 62 -1.06 -19.19 10.94
C THR A 62 -0.86 -20.63 11.37
N ASP A 63 0.28 -20.95 11.96
CA ASP A 63 0.56 -22.31 12.40
C ASP A 63 -0.44 -22.63 13.52
N ARG A 64 -1.51 -23.34 13.14
CA ARG A 64 -2.47 -23.88 14.07
C ARG A 64 -1.82 -25.08 14.73
N THR A 65 -0.96 -24.81 15.71
CA THR A 65 -0.48 -25.81 16.65
C THR A 65 -1.65 -26.18 17.57
N ASP A 66 -2.63 -26.91 17.03
CA ASP A 66 -3.58 -27.67 17.85
C ASP A 66 -2.76 -28.80 18.49
N ARG A 67 -2.31 -28.55 19.72
CA ARG A 67 -1.89 -29.59 20.66
C ARG A 67 -3.06 -30.56 20.82
N ASN A 68 -2.88 -31.80 20.40
CA ASN A 68 -3.59 -32.96 20.92
C ASN A 68 -2.68 -33.68 21.90
#